data_AF-A0A1C7M395-F1
#
_entry.id   AF-A0A1C7M395-F1
#
_cell.length_a   1.000
_cell.length_b   1.000
_cell.length_c   1.000
_cell.angle_alpha   90.00
_cell.angle_beta   90.00
_cell.angle_gamma   90.00
#
_symmetry.space_group_name_H-M   'P 1'
#
loop_
_entity.id
_entity.type
_entity.pdbx_description
1 polymer ?
#
loop_
_entity_poly.entity_id
_entity_poly.type
_entity_poly.pdbx_seq_one_letter_code
_entity_poly.pdbx_strand_id
1 'polypeptide(L)'
;MFELPSPSHLDIETVDDCQVVRMYDLPVELSNLIKALYDGASFHNRSVADFYYVAGILRLSTKYFITHLRKQAIRHLSQTWPHSLRGHDHMVENAVKAPPVDGLSYPYVHPLHVLNLARETNVRIIVPSALYFLSLYPLSDLLQGDHPKLQIEHPSRPSLPDRCDAGLRPSYMRWRSPNVSCQNEDNICNKAFTRLANRLARSWVPRTGPIHWMVQAMDELSNDPNVCGPCRRAFRQDVTALREKVWSELPGVVGLTDWKNLEAADMDI
;
A
#
# COMPACT_ATOMS: atom_id res chain seq x y z
N MET A 1 -41.28 -1.24 24.38
CA MET A 1 -41.21 -0.44 23.13
C MET A 1 -40.65 0.90 23.55
N PHE A 2 -39.39 1.19 23.21
CA PHE A 2 -38.78 2.49 23.53
C PHE A 2 -39.10 3.44 22.37
N GLU A 3 -40.16 4.23 22.53
CA GLU A 3 -40.42 5.36 21.62
C GLU A 3 -39.50 6.51 22.02
N LEU A 4 -38.70 6.99 21.07
CA LEU A 4 -37.95 8.22 21.23
C LEU A 4 -38.97 9.37 21.18
N PRO A 5 -39.01 10.27 22.19
CA PRO A 5 -39.92 11.40 22.18
C PRO A 5 -39.64 12.26 20.94
N SER A 6 -40.69 12.54 20.15
CA SER A 6 -40.59 13.43 19.00
C SER A 6 -40.30 14.85 19.50
N PRO A 7 -39.30 15.57 18.95
CA PRO A 7 -39.06 16.95 19.34
C PRO A 7 -40.30 17.80 19.03
N SER A 8 -40.73 18.61 20.00
CA SER A 8 -41.78 19.61 19.82
C SER A 8 -41.45 20.53 18.64
N HIS A 9 -42.44 20.89 17.82
CA HIS A 9 -42.27 21.82 16.68
C HIS A 9 -41.61 23.17 17.04
N LEU A 10 -41.57 23.53 18.33
CA LEU A 10 -40.96 24.75 18.86
C LEU A 10 -39.43 24.68 19.02
N ASP A 11 -38.82 23.48 18.97
CA ASP A 11 -37.38 23.28 19.20
C ASP A 11 -36.60 22.94 17.92
N ILE A 12 -37.26 22.99 16.76
CA ILE A 12 -36.65 22.66 15.47
C ILE A 12 -35.96 23.92 14.94
N GLU A 13 -34.63 23.96 15.01
CA GLU A 13 -33.82 24.98 14.34
C GLU A 13 -34.08 24.92 12.83
N THR A 14 -34.39 26.07 12.23
CA THR A 14 -34.63 26.20 10.79
C THR A 14 -33.69 27.24 10.17
N VAL A 15 -33.30 26.99 8.92
CA VAL A 15 -32.57 27.93 8.06
C VAL A 15 -33.28 27.92 6.71
N ASP A 16 -33.62 29.11 6.18
CA ASP A 16 -34.37 29.27 4.93
C ASP A 16 -35.64 28.40 4.87
N ASP A 17 -36.44 28.43 5.95
CA ASP A 17 -37.66 27.62 6.15
C ASP A 17 -37.46 26.08 6.07
N CYS A 18 -36.21 25.61 6.09
CA CYS A 18 -35.84 24.20 6.08
C CYS A 18 -35.32 23.75 7.46
N GLN A 19 -35.68 22.52 7.88
CA GLN A 19 -35.18 21.94 9.12
C GLN A 19 -33.65 21.74 9.07
N VAL A 20 -32.96 22.22 10.10
CA VAL A 20 -31.51 22.02 10.25
C VAL A 20 -31.24 20.62 10.78
N VAL A 21 -30.48 19.85 10.01
CA VAL A 21 -29.92 18.56 10.44
C VAL A 21 -28.48 18.78 10.87
N ARG A 22 -28.22 18.71 12.19
CA ARG A 22 -26.86 18.86 12.72
C ARG A 22 -26.02 17.63 12.41
N MET A 23 -24.92 17.86 11.70
CA MET A 23 -23.93 16.85 11.33
C MET A 23 -22.66 17.10 12.13
N TYR A 24 -22.08 16.05 12.72
CA TYR A 24 -20.89 16.14 13.58
C TYR A 24 -19.59 15.78 12.85
N ASP A 25 -19.67 15.62 11.53
CA ASP A 25 -18.55 15.25 10.68
C ASP A 25 -17.69 16.46 10.34
N LEU A 26 -16.44 16.20 9.96
CA LEU A 26 -15.52 17.25 9.53
C LEU A 26 -16.14 18.02 8.34
N PRO A 27 -16.29 19.36 8.42
CA PRO A 27 -16.97 20.13 7.37
C PRO A 27 -16.35 19.94 5.98
N VAL A 28 -15.02 19.80 5.92
CA VAL A 28 -14.29 19.55 4.66
C VAL A 28 -14.60 18.18 4.07
N GLU A 29 -14.65 17.12 4.89
CA GLU A 29 -14.97 15.78 4.41
C GLU A 29 -16.44 15.70 3.99
N LEU A 30 -17.33 16.32 4.77
CA LEU A 30 -18.76 16.35 4.46
C LEU A 30 -19.04 17.10 3.16
N SER A 31 -18.43 18.28 2.96
CA SER A 31 -18.53 19.02 1.70
C SER A 31 -18.05 18.20 0.51
N ASN A 32 -16.94 17.48 0.67
CA ASN A 32 -16.40 16.60 -0.36
C ASN A 32 -17.32 15.42 -0.67
N LEU A 33 -17.93 14.81 0.35
CA LEU A 33 -18.90 13.72 0.18
C LEU A 33 -20.13 14.19 -0.58
N ILE A 34 -20.70 15.34 -0.19
CA ILE A 34 -21.89 15.89 -0.86
C ILE A 34 -21.56 16.14 -2.33
N LYS A 35 -20.43 16.80 -2.65
CA LYS A 35 -20.00 16.97 -4.04
C LYS A 35 -19.83 15.64 -4.77
N ALA A 36 -19.22 14.64 -4.12
CA ALA A 36 -19.05 13.31 -4.71
C ALA A 36 -20.37 12.58 -4.98
N LEU A 37 -21.44 12.86 -4.22
CA LEU A 37 -22.77 12.29 -4.45
C LEU A 37 -23.48 12.91 -5.66
N TYR A 38 -23.27 14.21 -5.92
CA TYR A 38 -23.88 14.90 -7.06
C TYR A 38 -23.05 14.77 -8.34
N ASP A 39 -21.74 15.00 -8.25
CA ASP A 39 -20.86 15.13 -9.42
C ASP A 39 -20.01 13.86 -9.67
N GLY A 40 -20.02 12.92 -8.71
CA GLY A 40 -19.11 11.77 -8.68
C GLY A 40 -17.78 12.09 -7.98
N ALA A 41 -17.12 11.05 -7.46
CA ALA A 41 -15.80 11.21 -6.84
C ALA A 41 -14.68 11.20 -7.89
N SER A 42 -13.76 12.16 -7.79
CA SER A 42 -12.59 12.26 -8.67
C SER A 42 -11.31 12.02 -7.88
N PHE A 43 -10.76 10.81 -8.01
CA PHE A 43 -9.57 10.39 -7.26
C PHE A 43 -8.30 10.52 -8.09
N HIS A 44 -7.26 11.02 -7.45
CA HIS A 44 -5.94 11.25 -8.04
C HIS A 44 -4.83 10.80 -7.08
N ASN A 45 -3.59 10.77 -7.55
CA ASN A 45 -2.41 10.45 -6.75
C ASN A 45 -1.28 11.46 -7.03
N ARG A 46 -1.58 12.77 -6.96
CA ARG A 46 -0.65 13.86 -7.29
C ARG A 46 0.00 14.48 -6.06
N SER A 47 -0.64 14.39 -4.90
CA SER A 47 -0.13 14.93 -3.64
C SER A 47 -0.68 14.15 -2.45
N VAL A 48 -0.22 14.52 -1.25
CA VAL A 48 -0.81 13.98 -0.01
C VAL A 48 -2.26 14.45 0.20
N ALA A 49 -2.63 15.62 -0.31
CA ALA A 49 -4.00 16.13 -0.20
C ALA A 49 -4.99 15.22 -0.94
N ASP A 50 -4.58 14.65 -2.09
CA ASP A 50 -5.41 13.68 -2.80
C ASP A 50 -5.65 12.41 -1.95
N PHE A 51 -4.67 11.96 -1.14
CA PHE A 51 -4.87 10.87 -0.19
C PHE A 51 -5.92 11.25 0.88
N TYR A 52 -5.80 12.44 1.48
CA TYR A 52 -6.77 12.86 2.51
C TYR A 52 -8.18 13.06 1.96
N TYR A 53 -8.31 13.49 0.70
CA TYR A 53 -9.59 13.52 0.00
C TYR A 53 -10.21 12.12 -0.10
N VAL A 54 -9.45 11.14 -0.59
CA VAL A 54 -9.90 9.73 -0.68
C VAL A 54 -10.23 9.18 0.71
N ALA A 55 -9.43 9.50 1.73
CA ALA A 55 -9.64 9.08 3.11
C ALA A 55 -10.96 9.61 3.68
N GLY A 56 -11.27 10.89 3.47
CA GLY A 56 -12.54 11.48 3.91
C GLY A 56 -13.75 10.86 3.22
N ILE A 57 -13.67 10.65 1.89
CA ILE A 57 -14.72 9.93 1.16
C ILE A 57 -14.88 8.51 1.69
N LEU A 58 -13.79 7.78 1.94
CA LEU A 58 -13.86 6.42 2.48
C LEU A 58 -14.49 6.40 3.87
N ARG A 59 -14.11 7.29 4.79
CA ARG A 59 -14.69 7.36 6.14
C ARG A 59 -16.19 7.60 6.10
N LEU A 60 -16.62 8.64 5.40
CA LEU A 60 -18.03 9.01 5.38
C LEU A 60 -18.87 8.03 4.57
N SER A 61 -18.35 7.51 3.46
CA SER A 61 -19.05 6.43 2.73
C SER A 61 -19.20 5.15 3.55
N THR A 62 -18.26 4.88 4.46
CA THR A 62 -18.37 3.78 5.43
C THR A 62 -19.41 4.08 6.49
N LYS A 63 -19.36 5.27 7.10
CA LYS A 63 -20.27 5.71 8.16
C LYS A 63 -21.74 5.73 7.70
N TYR A 64 -21.97 6.20 6.48
CA TYR A 64 -23.30 6.37 5.89
C TYR A 64 -23.70 5.25 4.92
N PHE A 65 -22.94 4.15 4.88
CA PHE A 65 -23.24 2.97 4.05
C PHE A 65 -23.41 3.28 2.55
N ILE A 66 -22.61 4.20 2.01
CA ILE A 66 -22.62 4.58 0.60
C ILE A 66 -21.69 3.62 -0.17
N THR A 67 -22.22 2.44 -0.50
CA THR A 67 -21.44 1.31 -1.04
C THR A 67 -20.61 1.66 -2.28
N HIS A 68 -21.17 2.39 -3.25
CA HIS A 68 -20.48 2.67 -4.51
C HIS A 68 -19.24 3.56 -4.32
N LEU A 69 -19.34 4.62 -3.49
CA LEU A 69 -18.19 5.48 -3.16
C LEU A 69 -17.14 4.73 -2.33
N ARG A 70 -17.58 3.89 -1.39
CA ARG A 70 -16.67 3.03 -0.62
C ARG A 70 -15.86 2.12 -1.55
N LYS A 71 -16.52 1.41 -2.46
CA LYS A 71 -15.83 0.55 -3.47
C LYS A 71 -14.87 1.35 -4.34
N GLN A 72 -15.27 2.53 -4.81
CA GLN A 72 -14.43 3.38 -5.64
C GLN A 72 -13.16 3.83 -4.89
N ALA A 73 -13.30 4.22 -3.61
CA ALA A 73 -12.17 4.62 -2.78
C ALA A 73 -11.21 3.45 -2.51
N ILE A 74 -11.73 2.26 -2.19
CA ILE A 74 -10.91 1.05 -1.96
C ILE A 74 -10.15 0.65 -3.23
N ARG A 75 -10.80 0.70 -4.40
CA ARG A 75 -10.16 0.44 -5.69
C ARG A 75 -9.05 1.43 -5.99
N HIS A 76 -9.28 2.72 -5.71
CA HIS A 76 -8.26 3.75 -5.88
C HIS A 76 -7.06 3.55 -4.95
N LEU A 77 -7.30 3.28 -3.66
CA LEU A 77 -6.24 2.98 -2.70
C LEU A 77 -5.44 1.74 -3.11
N SER A 78 -6.10 0.73 -3.68
CA SER A 78 -5.45 -0.50 -4.16
C SER A 78 -4.52 -0.29 -5.35
N GLN A 79 -4.51 0.88 -6.00
CA GLN A 79 -3.50 1.23 -7.01
C GLN A 79 -2.16 1.57 -6.37
N THR A 80 -2.17 2.17 -5.17
CA THR A 80 -0.97 2.54 -4.41
C THR A 80 -0.60 1.50 -3.35
N TRP A 81 -1.59 0.77 -2.83
CA TRP A 81 -1.44 -0.28 -1.82
C TRP A 81 -1.98 -1.61 -2.37
N PRO A 82 -1.28 -2.19 -3.35
CA PRO A 82 -1.81 -3.25 -4.19
C PRO A 82 -1.95 -4.58 -3.46
N HIS A 83 -2.95 -5.36 -3.85
CA HIS A 83 -3.11 -6.76 -3.43
C HIS A 83 -2.50 -7.75 -4.45
N SER A 84 -2.12 -7.28 -5.65
CA SER A 84 -1.47 -8.12 -6.68
C SER A 84 -0.01 -7.74 -6.88
N LEU A 85 0.82 -8.74 -7.24
CA LEU A 85 2.25 -8.53 -7.51
C LEU A 85 2.45 -7.57 -8.70
N ARG A 86 1.60 -7.67 -9.72
CA ARG A 86 1.61 -6.73 -10.85
C ARG A 86 1.31 -5.30 -10.39
N GLY A 87 0.36 -5.13 -9.48
CA GLY A 87 0.07 -3.83 -8.86
C GLY A 87 1.27 -3.30 -8.08
N HIS A 88 1.99 -4.16 -7.34
CA HIS A 88 3.23 -3.79 -6.66
C HIS A 88 4.27 -3.26 -7.66
N ASP A 89 4.47 -3.96 -8.77
CA ASP A 89 5.47 -3.55 -9.77
C ASP A 89 5.13 -2.20 -10.38
N HIS A 90 3.84 -1.97 -10.69
CA HIS A 90 3.36 -0.68 -11.17
C HIS A 90 3.52 0.44 -10.14
N MET A 91 3.23 0.16 -8.87
CA MET A 91 3.39 1.12 -7.78
C MET A 91 4.86 1.54 -7.61
N VAL A 92 5.79 0.59 -7.64
CA VAL A 92 7.22 0.91 -7.52
C VAL A 92 7.74 1.62 -8.77
N GLU A 93 7.29 1.23 -9.96
CA GLU A 93 7.60 1.96 -11.20
C GLU A 93 7.16 3.43 -11.12
N ASN A 94 5.94 3.68 -10.61
CA ASN A 94 5.45 5.03 -10.35
C ASN A 94 6.30 5.75 -9.29
N ALA A 95 6.74 5.05 -8.23
CA ALA A 95 7.61 5.62 -7.21
C ALA A 95 8.97 6.07 -7.73
N VAL A 96 9.50 5.37 -8.74
CA VAL A 96 10.78 5.73 -9.39
C VAL A 96 10.61 6.90 -10.36
N LYS A 97 9.47 6.99 -11.06
CA LYS A 97 9.22 8.01 -12.09
C LYS A 97 8.61 9.31 -11.55
N ALA A 98 7.87 9.25 -10.46
CA ALA A 98 7.13 10.40 -9.95
C ALA A 98 8.08 11.48 -9.40
N PRO A 99 7.88 12.75 -9.78
CA PRO A 99 8.64 13.85 -9.18
C PRO A 99 8.27 14.02 -7.70
N PRO A 100 9.17 14.58 -6.87
CA PRO A 100 8.79 14.99 -5.52
C PRO A 100 7.77 16.13 -5.58
N VAL A 101 6.80 16.10 -4.67
CA VAL A 101 5.77 17.13 -4.51
C VAL A 101 5.81 17.59 -3.06
N ASP A 102 5.97 18.89 -2.83
CA ASP A 102 6.10 19.50 -1.49
C ASP A 102 7.21 18.85 -0.64
N GLY A 103 8.31 18.43 -1.27
CA GLY A 103 9.42 17.74 -0.61
C GLY A 103 9.15 16.25 -0.29
N LEU A 104 8.01 15.71 -0.70
CA LEU A 104 7.61 14.32 -0.44
C LEU A 104 7.78 13.47 -1.70
N SER A 105 8.32 12.27 -1.56
CA SER A 105 8.39 11.27 -2.64
C SER A 105 7.13 10.41 -2.69
N TYR A 106 6.79 9.89 -3.86
CA TYR A 106 5.72 8.90 -4.01
C TYR A 106 6.05 7.58 -3.25
N PRO A 107 5.06 6.89 -2.64
CA PRO A 107 3.69 7.38 -2.39
C PRO A 107 3.73 8.56 -1.42
N TYR A 108 3.04 9.67 -1.74
CA TYR A 108 3.18 10.92 -0.98
C TYR A 108 2.70 10.82 0.47
N VAL A 109 1.87 9.83 0.78
CA VAL A 109 1.40 9.50 2.13
C VAL A 109 2.28 8.44 2.80
N HIS A 110 2.46 8.56 4.12
CA HIS A 110 3.12 7.53 4.92
C HIS A 110 2.26 6.25 5.07
N PRO A 111 2.82 5.03 5.00
CA PRO A 111 2.05 3.79 5.18
C PRO A 111 1.26 3.73 6.50
N LEU A 112 1.75 4.34 7.59
CA LEU A 112 1.01 4.40 8.86
C LEU A 112 -0.35 5.11 8.76
N HIS A 113 -0.45 6.20 7.98
CA HIS A 113 -1.74 6.87 7.79
C HIS A 113 -2.74 5.96 7.07
N VAL A 114 -2.25 5.14 6.15
CA VAL A 114 -3.05 4.17 5.39
C VAL A 114 -3.51 3.04 6.29
N LEU A 115 -2.64 2.53 7.17
CA LEU A 115 -3.00 1.50 8.15
C LEU A 115 -4.03 2.02 9.17
N ASN A 116 -3.90 3.26 9.62
CA ASN A 116 -4.92 3.86 10.51
C ASN A 116 -6.26 3.98 9.78
N LEU A 117 -6.27 4.49 8.55
CA LEU A 117 -7.48 4.58 7.73
C LEU A 117 -8.12 3.20 7.51
N ALA A 118 -7.31 2.19 7.18
CA ALA A 118 -7.74 0.82 7.00
C ALA A 118 -8.43 0.26 8.25
N ARG A 119 -7.86 0.53 9.44
CA ARG A 119 -8.45 0.14 10.73
C ARG A 119 -9.75 0.89 11.02
N GLU A 120 -9.76 2.21 10.85
CA GLU A 120 -10.94 3.08 11.06
C GLU A 120 -12.13 2.68 10.18
N THR A 121 -11.86 2.23 8.95
CA THR A 121 -12.88 1.95 7.94
C THR A 121 -13.10 0.45 7.70
N ASN A 122 -12.45 -0.41 8.49
CA ASN A 122 -12.46 -1.86 8.35
C ASN A 122 -12.24 -2.30 6.89
N VAL A 123 -11.19 -1.77 6.26
CA VAL A 123 -10.72 -2.18 4.92
C VAL A 123 -9.45 -2.98 5.12
N ARG A 124 -9.45 -4.26 4.73
CA ARG A 124 -8.37 -5.22 5.01
C ARG A 124 -7.50 -5.50 3.80
N ILE A 125 -8.02 -5.38 2.58
CA ILE A 125 -7.34 -5.70 1.32
C ILE A 125 -6.05 -4.90 1.11
N ILE A 126 -5.95 -3.68 1.64
CA ILE A 126 -4.76 -2.83 1.51
C ILE A 126 -3.73 -3.05 2.63
N VAL A 127 -4.10 -3.74 3.71
CA VAL A 127 -3.30 -3.87 4.93
C VAL A 127 -1.99 -4.64 4.71
N PRO A 128 -1.97 -5.83 4.06
CA PRO A 128 -0.72 -6.57 3.91
C PRO A 128 0.31 -5.78 3.09
N SER A 129 -0.13 -5.10 2.04
CA SER A 129 0.71 -4.24 1.20
C SER A 129 1.27 -3.05 1.97
N ALA A 130 0.42 -2.34 2.71
CA ALA A 130 0.85 -1.21 3.54
C ALA A 130 1.85 -1.63 4.62
N LEU A 131 1.66 -2.80 5.25
CA LEU A 131 2.63 -3.37 6.20
C LEU A 131 3.94 -3.78 5.53
N TYR A 132 3.90 -4.35 4.32
CA TYR A 132 5.11 -4.63 3.55
C TYR A 132 5.92 -3.36 3.30
N PHE A 133 5.30 -2.28 2.82
CA PHE A 133 5.99 -1.01 2.61
C PHE A 133 6.45 -0.35 3.91
N LEU A 134 5.69 -0.50 5.01
CA LEU A 134 6.12 -0.06 6.33
C LEU A 134 7.39 -0.79 6.80
N SER A 135 7.51 -2.10 6.50
CA SER A 135 8.69 -2.91 6.87
C SER A 135 9.99 -2.47 6.18
N LEU A 136 9.90 -1.61 5.15
CA LEU A 136 11.06 -1.04 4.47
C LEU A 136 11.68 0.14 5.24
N TYR A 137 10.99 0.68 6.24
CA TYR A 137 11.49 1.74 7.11
C TYR A 137 12.33 1.15 8.25
N PRO A 138 13.45 1.78 8.63
CA PRO A 138 14.17 1.42 9.84
C PRO A 138 13.27 1.53 11.06
N LEU A 139 13.32 0.54 11.95
CA LEU A 139 12.51 0.55 13.18
C LEU A 139 12.81 1.78 14.05
N SER A 140 14.06 2.27 14.06
CA SER A 140 14.44 3.51 14.75
C SER A 140 13.59 4.70 14.30
N ASP A 141 13.42 4.86 12.99
CA ASP A 141 12.75 5.99 12.36
C ASP A 141 11.24 5.89 12.61
N LEU A 142 10.70 4.67 12.58
CA LEU A 142 9.30 4.41 12.94
C LEU A 142 9.01 4.75 14.40
N LEU A 143 9.92 4.43 15.32
CA LEU A 143 9.78 4.73 16.74
C LEU A 143 9.96 6.22 17.05
N GLN A 144 10.80 6.93 16.29
CA GLN A 144 10.97 8.38 16.41
C GLN A 144 9.74 9.13 15.90
N GLY A 145 9.11 8.67 14.82
CA GLY A 145 7.88 9.25 14.29
C GLY A 145 8.05 10.65 13.69
N ASP A 146 9.27 11.06 13.40
CA ASP A 146 9.64 12.39 12.88
C ASP A 146 9.66 12.44 11.34
N HIS A 147 9.29 11.35 10.68
CA HIS A 147 9.25 11.27 9.22
C HIS A 147 8.39 12.40 8.62
N PRO A 148 8.85 13.14 7.58
CA PRO A 148 8.13 14.30 7.04
C PRO A 148 6.67 14.00 6.65
N LYS A 149 6.42 12.81 6.07
CA LYS A 149 5.05 12.36 5.70
C LYS A 149 4.11 12.12 6.90
N LEU A 150 4.63 12.06 8.12
CA LEU A 150 3.85 11.98 9.37
C LEU A 150 3.59 13.35 9.99
N GLN A 151 4.33 14.38 9.58
CA GLN A 151 4.24 15.72 10.18
C GLN A 151 3.28 16.65 9.43
N ILE A 152 2.60 16.14 8.41
CA ILE A 152 1.66 16.91 7.60
C ILE A 152 0.43 17.27 8.44
N GLU A 153 0.12 18.55 8.52
CA GLU A 153 -1.10 19.05 9.14
C GLU A 153 -2.24 19.00 8.14
N HIS A 154 -3.27 18.21 8.45
CA HIS A 154 -4.48 18.15 7.66
C HIS A 154 -5.68 17.81 8.57
N PRO A 155 -6.86 18.43 8.41
CA PRO A 155 -8.03 18.16 9.26
C PRO A 155 -8.44 16.68 9.30
N SER A 156 -8.29 15.97 8.17
CA SER A 156 -8.56 14.53 8.00
C SER A 156 -7.43 13.61 8.44
N ARG A 157 -6.38 14.12 9.11
CA ARG A 157 -5.27 13.29 9.59
C ARG A 157 -5.78 12.32 10.67
N PRO A 158 -5.56 11.00 10.52
CA PRO A 158 -5.95 10.04 11.54
C PRO A 158 -5.14 10.25 12.83
N SER A 159 -5.79 10.03 13.99
CA SER A 159 -5.14 10.00 15.30
C SER A 159 -4.02 8.95 15.28
N LEU A 160 -2.80 9.33 15.64
CA LEU A 160 -1.68 8.39 15.71
C LEU A 160 -1.95 7.38 16.84
N PRO A 161 -1.91 6.06 16.58
CA PRO A 161 -1.95 5.08 17.65
C PRO A 161 -0.63 5.09 18.45
N ASP A 162 -0.73 4.85 19.75
CA ASP A 162 0.41 4.46 20.58
C ASP A 162 1.02 3.17 20.01
N ARG A 163 2.25 3.28 19.49
CA ARG A 163 3.19 2.22 19.10
C ARG A 163 2.64 1.05 18.27
N CYS A 164 3.10 0.97 17.03
CA CYS A 164 3.00 -0.25 16.22
C CYS A 164 4.26 -1.11 16.42
N ASP A 165 4.14 -2.26 17.10
CA ASP A 165 5.16 -3.32 17.10
C ASP A 165 5.12 -4.08 15.76
N ALA A 166 5.69 -3.50 14.70
CA ALA A 166 5.81 -4.15 13.40
C ALA A 166 7.26 -4.60 13.17
N GLY A 167 7.62 -5.75 13.76
CA GLY A 167 8.87 -6.43 13.50
C GLY A 167 8.73 -7.42 12.36
N LEU A 168 8.98 -7.00 11.11
CA LEU A 168 9.13 -7.91 9.97
C LEU A 168 10.59 -7.89 9.53
N ARG A 169 11.32 -8.97 9.82
CA ARG A 169 12.66 -9.23 9.28
C ARG A 169 12.54 -10.24 8.14
N PRO A 170 12.79 -9.84 6.89
CA PRO A 170 12.78 -10.78 5.78
C PRO A 170 14.19 -11.34 5.53
N SER A 171 14.40 -12.62 5.85
CA SER A 171 15.60 -13.38 5.47
C SER A 171 15.40 -14.04 4.10
N TYR A 172 15.35 -13.24 3.03
CA TYR A 172 15.18 -13.77 1.68
C TYR A 172 16.49 -13.73 0.91
N MET A 173 17.31 -14.77 1.05
CA MET A 173 18.15 -15.32 -0.03
C MET A 173 18.86 -16.56 0.49
N ARG A 174 18.33 -17.74 0.14
CA ARG A 174 19.04 -19.01 0.30
C ARG A 174 19.87 -19.26 -0.95
N TRP A 175 21.16 -19.52 -0.75
CA TRP A 175 22.18 -19.79 -1.76
C TRP A 175 21.75 -20.85 -2.80
N ARG A 176 22.18 -20.68 -4.07
CA ARG A 176 21.83 -21.54 -5.21
C ARG A 176 23.07 -22.19 -5.84
N SER A 177 22.91 -23.45 -6.24
CA SER A 177 23.85 -24.21 -7.09
C SER A 177 23.53 -23.98 -8.59
N PRO A 178 24.47 -24.25 -9.53
CA PRO A 178 24.23 -24.17 -10.96
C PRO A 178 23.06 -25.06 -11.41
N ASN A 179 22.35 -24.64 -12.46
CA ASN A 179 21.30 -25.47 -13.08
C ASN A 179 21.93 -26.75 -13.66
N VAL A 180 21.20 -27.87 -13.60
CA VAL A 180 21.61 -29.19 -14.11
C VAL A 180 22.00 -29.15 -15.60
N SER A 181 21.44 -28.23 -16.38
CA SER A 181 21.75 -28.00 -17.80
C SER A 181 22.75 -26.86 -18.05
N CYS A 182 23.65 -26.55 -17.10
CA CYS A 182 24.66 -25.49 -17.26
C CYS A 182 25.61 -25.80 -18.42
N GLN A 183 25.78 -24.84 -19.34
CA GLN A 183 26.65 -24.98 -20.51
C GLN A 183 28.06 -24.42 -20.31
N ASN A 184 28.32 -23.72 -19.19
CA ASN A 184 29.64 -23.19 -18.89
C ASN A 184 30.45 -24.20 -18.07
N GLU A 185 31.70 -24.38 -18.47
CA GLU A 185 32.72 -25.11 -17.71
C GLU A 185 33.20 -24.25 -16.51
N ASP A 186 33.98 -24.84 -15.59
CA ASP A 186 34.69 -24.15 -14.50
C ASP A 186 33.87 -23.27 -13.53
N ASN A 187 32.58 -23.61 -13.33
CA ASN A 187 31.71 -22.91 -12.37
C ASN A 187 31.61 -21.39 -12.63
N ILE A 188 31.79 -20.94 -13.88
CA ILE A 188 31.75 -19.50 -14.22
C ILE A 188 30.39 -18.90 -13.86
N CYS A 189 29.29 -19.61 -14.16
CA CYS A 189 27.95 -19.20 -13.75
C CYS A 189 27.84 -19.05 -12.23
N ASN A 190 28.40 -19.98 -11.45
CA ASN A 190 28.37 -19.94 -9.98
C ASN A 190 29.13 -18.72 -9.44
N LYS A 191 30.32 -18.44 -9.99
CA LYS A 191 31.10 -17.25 -9.65
C LYS A 191 30.33 -15.97 -9.99
N ALA A 192 29.64 -15.93 -11.13
CA ALA A 192 28.78 -14.81 -11.51
C ALA A 192 27.61 -14.61 -10.53
N PHE A 193 26.90 -15.68 -10.15
CA PHE A 193 25.85 -15.62 -9.12
C PHE A 193 26.39 -15.15 -7.77
N THR A 194 27.57 -15.62 -7.36
CA THR A 194 28.22 -15.21 -6.10
C THR A 194 28.60 -13.74 -6.10
N ARG A 195 29.13 -13.23 -7.22
CA ARG A 195 29.42 -11.79 -7.39
C ARG A 195 28.14 -10.96 -7.31
N LEU A 196 27.07 -11.39 -8.00
CA LEU A 196 25.79 -10.71 -7.94
C LEU A 196 25.25 -10.68 -6.51
N ALA A 197 25.22 -11.82 -5.81
CA ALA A 197 24.76 -11.90 -4.43
C ALA A 197 25.55 -10.98 -3.49
N ASN A 198 26.88 -10.96 -3.60
CA ASN A 198 27.74 -10.07 -2.81
C ASN A 198 27.48 -8.59 -3.10
N ARG A 199 27.17 -8.24 -4.35
CA ARG A 199 26.79 -6.88 -4.72
C ARG A 199 25.41 -6.53 -4.16
N LEU A 200 24.41 -7.39 -4.35
CA LEU A 200 23.05 -7.22 -3.83
C LEU A 200 23.05 -7.03 -2.31
N ALA A 201 23.89 -7.77 -1.58
CA ALA A 201 24.05 -7.63 -0.14
C ALA A 201 24.64 -6.28 0.31
N ARG A 202 25.37 -5.58 -0.58
CA ARG A 202 26.04 -4.30 -0.29
C ARG A 202 25.30 -3.09 -0.84
N SER A 203 24.54 -3.25 -1.91
CA SER A 203 23.89 -2.15 -2.63
C SER A 203 22.43 -1.93 -2.23
N TRP A 204 21.91 -2.66 -1.23
CA TRP A 204 20.49 -2.65 -0.89
C TRP A 204 19.98 -1.22 -0.68
N VAL A 205 19.20 -0.72 -1.65
CA VAL A 205 18.53 0.58 -1.58
C VAL A 205 17.17 0.32 -0.93
N PRO A 206 16.93 0.82 0.30
CA PRO A 206 15.70 0.52 1.05
C PRO A 206 14.42 0.90 0.31
N ARG A 207 14.49 1.90 -0.57
CA ARG A 207 13.33 2.59 -1.14
C ARG A 207 12.39 1.73 -2.00
N THR A 208 12.90 0.70 -2.68
CA THR A 208 12.11 -0.12 -3.62
C THR A 208 11.76 -1.51 -3.07
N GLY A 209 12.36 -1.91 -1.94
CA GLY A 209 12.10 -3.18 -1.26
C GLY A 209 12.64 -4.43 -1.97
N PRO A 210 12.73 -5.56 -1.25
CA PRO A 210 13.40 -6.78 -1.73
C PRO A 210 12.75 -7.37 -2.99
N ILE A 211 11.42 -7.24 -3.16
CA ILE A 211 10.69 -7.82 -4.30
C ILE A 211 11.00 -7.08 -5.62
N HIS A 212 11.20 -5.77 -5.59
CA HIS A 212 11.65 -5.02 -6.77
C HIS A 212 13.13 -5.28 -7.06
N TRP A 213 13.95 -5.38 -6.01
CA TRP A 213 15.38 -5.71 -6.14
C TRP A 213 15.60 -7.03 -6.88
N MET A 214 14.73 -8.02 -6.66
CA MET A 214 14.73 -9.27 -7.42
C MET A 214 14.55 -9.06 -8.94
N VAL A 215 13.75 -8.07 -9.37
CA VAL A 215 13.60 -7.72 -10.79
C VAL A 215 14.89 -7.13 -11.36
N GLN A 216 15.49 -6.18 -10.65
CA GLN A 216 16.77 -5.60 -11.05
C GLN A 216 17.86 -6.67 -11.17
N ALA A 217 17.91 -7.61 -10.22
CA ALA A 217 18.83 -8.73 -10.28
C ALA A 217 18.60 -9.60 -11.53
N MET A 218 17.34 -9.84 -11.93
CA MET A 218 17.04 -10.56 -13.18
C MET A 218 17.52 -9.80 -14.42
N ASP A 219 17.32 -8.49 -14.48
CA ASP A 219 17.69 -7.67 -15.64
C ASP A 219 19.21 -7.56 -15.79
N GLU A 220 19.93 -7.34 -14.69
CA GLU A 220 21.39 -7.33 -14.68
C GLU A 220 21.98 -8.66 -15.17
N LEU A 221 21.43 -9.77 -14.69
CA LEU A 221 21.91 -11.11 -15.01
C LEU A 221 21.52 -11.52 -16.43
N SER A 222 20.41 -10.99 -16.96
CA SER A 222 20.02 -11.14 -18.36
C SER A 222 21.06 -10.55 -19.30
N ASN A 223 21.75 -9.49 -18.86
CA ASN A 223 22.78 -8.79 -19.62
C ASN A 223 24.22 -9.28 -19.34
N ASP A 224 24.43 -10.21 -18.38
CA ASP A 224 25.77 -10.71 -18.04
C ASP A 224 26.24 -11.76 -19.07
N PRO A 225 27.36 -11.52 -19.80
CA PRO A 225 27.90 -12.49 -20.75
C PRO A 225 28.48 -13.74 -20.07
N ASN A 226 28.79 -13.68 -18.78
CA ASN A 226 29.42 -14.78 -18.03
C ASN A 226 28.42 -15.87 -17.61
N VAL A 227 27.12 -15.68 -17.83
CA VAL A 227 26.08 -16.64 -17.46
C VAL A 227 25.49 -17.27 -18.71
N CYS A 228 25.49 -18.61 -18.79
CA CYS A 228 24.91 -19.31 -19.92
C CYS A 228 23.39 -19.13 -20.00
N GLY A 229 22.82 -19.30 -21.20
CA GLY A 229 21.38 -19.18 -21.45
C GLY A 229 20.49 -20.03 -20.53
N PRO A 230 20.81 -21.32 -20.28
CA PRO A 230 20.05 -22.16 -19.35
C PRO A 230 20.04 -21.62 -17.91
N CYS A 231 21.19 -21.19 -17.38
CA CYS A 231 21.28 -20.61 -16.04
C CYS A 231 20.50 -19.30 -15.93
N ARG A 232 20.50 -18.44 -16.96
CA ARG A 232 19.69 -17.21 -16.99
C ARG A 232 18.19 -17.51 -16.94
N ARG A 233 17.73 -18.47 -17.76
CA ARG A 233 16.30 -18.87 -17.78
C ARG A 233 15.85 -19.47 -16.45
N ALA A 234 16.64 -20.38 -15.90
CA ALA A 234 16.35 -21.00 -14.61
C ALA A 234 16.30 -19.95 -13.50
N PHE A 235 17.26 -19.03 -13.46
CA PHE A 235 17.26 -17.94 -12.48
C PHE A 235 16.03 -17.04 -12.60
N ARG A 236 15.62 -16.67 -13.83
CA ARG A 236 14.40 -15.88 -14.05
C ARG A 236 13.15 -16.62 -13.56
N GLN A 237 13.00 -17.91 -13.90
CA GLN A 237 11.86 -18.72 -13.43
C GLN A 237 11.80 -18.80 -11.91
N ASP A 238 12.95 -19.07 -11.30
CA ASP A 238 13.12 -19.15 -9.86
C ASP A 238 12.75 -17.85 -9.14
N VAL A 239 13.21 -16.72 -9.65
CA VAL A 239 12.94 -15.41 -9.07
C VAL A 239 11.47 -15.04 -9.26
N THR A 240 10.89 -15.25 -10.44
CA THR A 240 9.45 -15.02 -10.67
C THR A 240 8.61 -15.85 -9.71
N ALA A 241 8.87 -17.15 -9.60
CA ALA A 241 8.15 -18.03 -8.70
C ALA A 241 8.30 -17.62 -7.23
N LEU A 242 9.49 -17.17 -6.82
CA LEU A 242 9.71 -16.68 -5.46
C LEU A 242 8.92 -15.40 -5.18
N ARG A 243 8.90 -14.44 -6.12
CA ARG A 243 8.15 -13.19 -5.97
C ARG A 243 6.65 -13.45 -5.88
N GLU A 244 6.12 -14.33 -6.73
CA GLU A 244 4.72 -14.75 -6.70
C GLU A 244 4.37 -15.42 -5.36
N LYS A 245 5.23 -16.32 -4.89
CA LYS A 245 5.05 -16.99 -3.59
C LYS A 245 5.06 -16.02 -2.42
N VAL A 246 6.08 -15.15 -2.34
CA VAL A 246 6.20 -14.17 -1.25
C VAL A 246 4.98 -13.25 -1.22
N TRP A 247 4.53 -12.81 -2.40
CA TRP A 247 3.36 -11.93 -2.48
C TRP A 247 2.06 -12.64 -2.14
N SER A 248 1.86 -13.89 -2.57
CA SER A 248 0.65 -14.66 -2.26
C SER A 248 0.52 -15.04 -0.78
N GLU A 249 1.65 -15.26 -0.10
CA GLU A 249 1.72 -15.58 1.34
C GLU A 249 1.62 -14.33 2.25
N LEU A 250 1.77 -13.13 1.70
CA LEU A 250 1.82 -11.87 2.45
C LEU A 250 0.62 -11.65 3.40
N PRO A 251 -0.64 -11.91 3.02
CA PRO A 251 -1.77 -11.80 3.95
C PRO A 251 -1.64 -12.73 5.15
N GLY A 252 -1.17 -13.97 4.94
CA GLY A 252 -0.99 -14.94 6.01
C GLY A 252 0.09 -14.51 7.01
N VAL A 253 1.16 -13.86 6.54
CA VAL A 253 2.22 -13.29 7.40
C VAL A 253 1.67 -12.24 8.37
N VAL A 254 0.63 -11.49 7.97
CA VAL A 254 -0.01 -10.46 8.79
C VAL A 254 -1.27 -10.95 9.51
N GLY A 255 -1.53 -12.26 9.52
CA GLY A 255 -2.66 -12.87 10.22
C GLY A 255 -4.02 -12.68 9.52
N LEU A 256 -4.03 -12.43 8.20
CA LEU A 256 -5.23 -12.28 7.39
C LEU A 256 -5.45 -13.50 6.46
N THR A 257 -6.68 -13.60 5.92
CA THR A 257 -7.04 -14.60 4.90
C THR A 257 -6.34 -14.29 3.58
N ASP A 258 -6.36 -15.24 2.64
CA ASP A 258 -5.82 -15.03 1.30
C ASP A 258 -6.45 -13.84 0.57
N TRP A 259 -5.76 -13.37 -0.47
CA TRP A 259 -6.15 -12.21 -1.26
C TRP A 259 -7.54 -12.31 -1.85
N LYS A 260 -7.98 -13.49 -2.29
CA LYS A 260 -9.29 -13.67 -2.92
C LYS A 260 -10.41 -13.44 -1.90
N ASN A 261 -10.23 -13.96 -0.69
CA ASN A 261 -11.18 -13.72 0.41
C ASN A 261 -11.20 -12.27 0.87
N LEU A 262 -10.04 -11.59 0.90
CA LEU A 262 -9.97 -10.16 1.20
C LEU A 262 -10.64 -9.30 0.13
N GLU A 263 -10.44 -9.64 -1.15
CA GLU A 263 -11.06 -8.97 -2.28
C GLU A 263 -12.58 -9.10 -2.26
N ALA A 264 -13.09 -10.31 -2.06
CA ALA A 264 -14.52 -10.56 -1.91
C ALA A 264 -15.12 -9.79 -0.72
N ALA A 265 -14.39 -9.71 0.40
CA ALA A 265 -14.87 -9.00 1.60
C ALA A 265 -14.90 -7.48 1.44
N ASP A 266 -13.98 -6.86 0.70
CA ASP A 266 -13.88 -5.40 0.63
C ASP A 266 -14.41 -4.78 -0.68
N MET A 267 -14.41 -5.53 -1.78
CA MET A 267 -14.73 -5.02 -3.11
C MET A 267 -16.04 -5.54 -3.69
N ASP A 268 -16.55 -6.68 -3.21
CA ASP A 268 -17.75 -7.33 -3.74
C ASP A 268 -19.03 -7.09 -2.92
N ILE A 269 -18.94 -6.47 -1.73
CA ILE A 269 -20.10 -6.08 -0.88
C ILE A 269 -20.83 -4.88 -1.45
#